data_AF-A0A7L0MNP6-F1
#
_entry.id   AF-A0A7L0MNP6-F1
#
_cell.length_a   1.000
_cell.length_b   1.000
_cell.length_c   1.000
_cell.angle_alpha   90.00
_cell.angle_beta   90.00
_cell.angle_gamma   90.00
#
_symmetry.space_group_name_H-M   'P 1'
#
loop_
_entity.id
_entity.type
_entity.pdbx_description
1 polymer ?
#
loop_
_entity_poly.entity_id
_entity_poly.type
_entity_poly.pdbx_seq_one_letter_code
_entity_poly.pdbx_strand_id
1 'polypeptide(L)'
;WLVLGIAMVRFYIQKGTHRGLFRSVQKTLKFFQTFALLEVVHCAVGVVRTSVLVTGVQVSSRIFMVWFIAHSIKQIQNEESVILFLVVWTVTEITRYSFYTFNLLNHLPYFIKWARYNFFIILYPAGVAGELLTIYAALPYVKKTGMFSLRLPNKYNVSFDYYYFLIVVMFSYVPLFPQLYFHMLRQRRRVLHGEVIVEKDD
;
A
#
# COMPACT_ATOMS: atom_id res chain seq x y z
N TRP A 1 -5.11 10.50 -6.22
CA TRP A 1 -5.14 10.42 -4.74
C TRP A 1 -5.87 11.57 -4.06
N LEU A 2 -5.61 12.85 -4.40
CA LEU A 2 -6.38 13.97 -3.82
C LEU A 2 -7.88 13.89 -4.12
N VAL A 3 -8.27 13.50 -5.34
CA VAL A 3 -9.66 13.18 -5.71
C VAL A 3 -10.27 12.08 -4.83
N LEU A 4 -9.48 11.06 -4.49
CA LEU A 4 -9.87 9.97 -3.59
C LEU A 4 -10.11 10.49 -2.17
N GLY A 5 -9.19 11.31 -1.65
CA GLY A 5 -9.32 11.97 -0.35
C GLY A 5 -10.59 12.83 -0.26
N ILE A 6 -10.82 13.68 -1.26
CA ILE A 6 -12.03 14.52 -1.31
C ILE A 6 -13.29 13.66 -1.40
N ALA A 7 -13.29 12.60 -2.22
CA ALA A 7 -14.43 11.70 -2.33
C ALA A 7 -14.74 11.00 -1.01
N MET A 8 -13.72 10.58 -0.26
CA MET A 8 -13.90 9.97 1.06
C MET A 8 -14.46 10.95 2.08
N VAL A 9 -13.91 12.16 2.15
CA VAL A 9 -14.39 13.21 3.07
C VAL A 9 -15.82 13.61 2.75
N ARG A 10 -16.15 13.82 1.46
CA ARG A 10 -17.52 14.14 1.02
C ARG A 10 -18.51 13.04 1.39
N PHE A 11 -18.13 11.77 1.19
CA PHE A 11 -18.99 10.64 1.55
C PHE A 11 -19.25 10.59 3.05
N TYR A 12 -18.21 10.82 3.86
CA TYR A 12 -18.33 10.83 5.32
C TYR A 12 -19.24 11.96 5.81
N ILE A 13 -19.07 13.18 5.27
CA ILE A 13 -19.92 14.34 5.61
C ILE A 13 -21.38 14.11 5.21
N GLN A 14 -21.64 13.49 4.05
CA GLN A 14 -23.01 13.29 3.55
C GLN A 14 -23.75 12.14 4.24
N LYS A 15 -23.07 11.06 4.59
CA LYS A 15 -23.72 9.83 5.08
C LYS A 15 -23.53 9.56 6.57
N GLY A 16 -22.54 10.20 7.21
CA GLY A 16 -22.20 9.95 8.62
C GLY A 16 -21.83 8.50 8.92
N THR A 17 -21.53 7.69 7.90
CA THR A 17 -21.31 6.25 8.02
C THR A 17 -20.22 5.80 7.06
N HIS A 18 -19.46 4.79 7.47
CA HIS A 18 -18.36 4.22 6.69
C HIS A 18 -18.81 3.08 5.74
N ARG A 19 -20.00 2.52 5.99
CA ARG A 19 -20.58 1.45 5.16
C ARG A 19 -20.88 1.96 3.74
N GLY A 20 -20.37 1.25 2.75
CA GLY A 20 -20.49 1.61 1.33
C GLY A 20 -19.47 2.63 0.82
N LEU A 21 -18.57 3.13 1.67
CA LEU A 21 -17.49 4.04 1.26
C LEU A 21 -16.64 3.41 0.15
N PHE A 22 -16.19 2.16 0.38
CA PHE A 22 -15.40 1.41 -0.60
C PHE A 22 -16.14 1.30 -1.94
N ARG A 23 -17.45 1.07 -1.92
CA ARG A 23 -18.25 0.92 -3.15
C ARG A 23 -18.26 2.20 -4.01
N SER A 24 -18.20 3.36 -3.37
CA SER A 24 -18.10 4.67 -4.05
C SER A 24 -16.70 4.89 -4.62
N VAL A 25 -15.65 4.60 -3.85
CA VAL A 25 -14.28 4.94 -4.23
C VAL A 25 -13.55 3.86 -5.03
N GLN A 26 -14.05 2.62 -5.05
CA GLN A 26 -13.37 1.46 -5.68
C GLN A 26 -13.01 1.66 -7.15
N LYS A 27 -13.84 2.38 -7.93
CA LYS A 27 -13.57 2.59 -9.37
C LYS A 27 -12.33 3.44 -9.54
N THR A 28 -12.30 4.57 -8.83
CA THR A 28 -11.19 5.51 -8.79
C THR A 28 -9.93 4.86 -8.21
N LEU A 29 -10.07 4.10 -7.12
CA LEU A 29 -8.96 3.37 -6.49
C LEU A 29 -8.33 2.35 -7.44
N LYS A 30 -9.14 1.51 -8.08
CA LYS A 30 -8.65 0.52 -9.05
C LYS A 30 -7.92 1.19 -10.22
N PHE A 31 -8.49 2.28 -10.74
CA PHE A 31 -7.85 3.05 -11.81
C PHE A 31 -6.44 3.53 -11.40
N PHE A 32 -6.31 4.19 -10.25
CA PHE A 32 -5.01 4.68 -9.79
C PHE A 32 -4.00 3.55 -9.48
N GLN A 33 -4.47 2.43 -8.92
CA GLN A 33 -3.59 1.30 -8.61
C GLN A 33 -3.12 0.58 -9.87
N THR A 34 -3.98 0.42 -10.88
CA THR A 34 -3.56 -0.14 -12.17
C THR A 34 -2.56 0.77 -12.86
N PHE A 35 -2.74 2.10 -12.78
CA PHE A 35 -1.77 3.05 -13.30
C PHE A 35 -0.41 3.02 -12.56
N ALA A 36 -0.38 2.57 -11.30
CA ALA A 36 0.88 2.41 -10.58
C ALA A 36 1.79 1.33 -11.19
N LEU A 37 1.28 0.45 -12.06
CA LEU A 37 2.12 -0.46 -12.84
C LEU A 37 3.09 0.29 -13.77
N LEU A 38 2.70 1.48 -14.25
CA LEU A 38 3.59 2.33 -15.05
C LEU A 38 4.81 2.79 -14.23
N GLU A 39 4.68 2.91 -12.90
CA GLU A 39 5.82 3.23 -12.02
C GLU A 39 6.89 2.13 -12.09
N VAL A 40 6.45 0.86 -12.17
CA VAL A 40 7.35 -0.29 -12.33
C VAL A 40 8.03 -0.26 -13.71
N VAL A 41 7.27 0.07 -14.77
CA VAL A 41 7.81 0.23 -16.12
C VAL A 41 8.85 1.35 -16.18
N HIS A 42 8.56 2.51 -15.59
CA HIS A 42 9.50 3.63 -15.55
C HIS A 42 10.79 3.29 -14.77
N CYS A 43 10.69 2.50 -13.68
CA CYS A 43 11.86 1.98 -12.99
C CYS A 43 12.66 1.02 -13.89
N ALA A 44 11.98 0.14 -14.63
CA ALA A 44 12.63 -0.85 -15.51
C ALA A 44 13.37 -0.20 -16.69
N VAL A 45 12.82 0.89 -17.25
CA VAL A 45 13.45 1.67 -18.33
C VAL A 45 14.57 2.58 -17.80
N GLY A 46 14.76 2.68 -16.49
CA GLY A 46 15.82 3.49 -15.87
C GLY A 46 15.50 4.99 -15.76
N VAL A 47 14.25 5.39 -15.99
CA VAL A 47 13.78 6.78 -15.81
C VAL A 47 13.82 7.18 -14.32
N VAL A 48 13.60 6.20 -13.42
CA VAL A 48 13.61 6.40 -11.97
C VAL A 48 14.73 5.56 -11.36
N ARG A 49 15.62 6.20 -10.57
CA ARG A 49 16.73 5.55 -9.85
C ARG A 49 16.26 4.79 -8.61
N THR A 50 15.38 3.80 -8.79
CA THR A 50 14.91 2.90 -7.73
C THR A 50 14.99 1.45 -8.19
N SER A 51 15.25 0.53 -7.25
CA SER A 51 15.23 -0.91 -7.55
C SER A 51 13.87 -1.35 -8.08
N VAL A 52 13.85 -1.86 -9.31
CA VAL A 52 12.66 -2.38 -9.99
C VAL A 52 11.95 -3.43 -9.14
N LEU A 53 12.72 -4.31 -8.47
CA LEU A 53 12.18 -5.35 -7.60
C LEU A 53 11.42 -4.77 -6.41
N VAL A 54 11.98 -3.73 -5.76
CA VAL A 54 11.35 -3.11 -4.59
C VAL A 54 10.07 -2.39 -4.99
N THR A 55 10.11 -1.59 -6.07
CA THR A 55 8.91 -0.92 -6.60
C THR A 55 7.86 -1.93 -7.05
N GLY A 56 8.29 -3.00 -7.73
CA GLY A 56 7.43 -4.09 -8.18
C GLY A 56 6.69 -4.74 -7.02
N VAL A 57 7.41 -5.20 -6.00
CA VAL A 57 6.79 -5.82 -4.81
C VAL A 57 5.80 -4.87 -4.12
N GLN A 58 6.14 -3.59 -3.99
CA GLN A 58 5.26 -2.59 -3.38
C GLN A 58 3.97 -2.37 -4.19
N VAL A 59 4.07 -2.20 -5.50
CA VAL A 59 2.92 -2.00 -6.39
C VAL A 59 2.07 -3.28 -6.46
N SER A 60 2.71 -4.44 -6.60
CA SER A 60 2.03 -5.74 -6.61
C SER A 60 1.26 -6.00 -5.33
N SER A 61 1.81 -5.67 -4.15
CA SER A 61 1.11 -5.81 -2.87
C SER A 61 -0.18 -4.98 -2.83
N ARG A 62 -0.13 -3.73 -3.32
CA ARG A 62 -1.32 -2.85 -3.33
C ARG A 62 -2.38 -3.31 -4.32
N ILE A 63 -1.97 -3.75 -5.50
CA ILE A 63 -2.89 -4.33 -6.50
C ILE A 63 -3.52 -5.59 -5.92
N PHE A 64 -2.74 -6.43 -5.25
CA PHE A 64 -3.22 -7.61 -4.55
C PHE A 64 -4.33 -7.26 -3.54
N MET A 65 -4.07 -6.31 -2.66
CA MET A 65 -5.05 -5.86 -1.65
C MET A 65 -6.34 -5.30 -2.28
N VAL A 66 -6.24 -4.50 -3.34
CA VAL A 66 -7.44 -3.88 -3.94
C VAL A 66 -8.24 -4.86 -4.79
N TRP A 67 -7.58 -5.66 -5.63
CA TRP A 67 -8.25 -6.53 -6.60
C TRP A 67 -8.60 -7.90 -6.02
N PHE A 68 -7.69 -8.53 -5.28
CA PHE A 68 -7.86 -9.92 -4.88
C PHE A 68 -8.49 -10.06 -3.50
N ILE A 69 -8.32 -9.06 -2.62
CA ILE A 69 -8.94 -9.03 -1.30
C ILE A 69 -10.21 -8.18 -1.34
N ALA A 70 -10.07 -6.85 -1.39
CA ALA A 70 -11.18 -5.93 -1.16
C ALA A 70 -12.28 -6.02 -2.25
N HIS A 71 -11.91 -6.22 -3.51
CA HIS A 71 -12.91 -6.36 -4.59
C HIS A 71 -13.59 -7.73 -4.60
N SER A 72 -12.83 -8.82 -4.40
CA SER A 72 -13.35 -10.19 -4.45
C SER A 72 -14.32 -10.52 -3.31
N ILE A 73 -14.08 -9.97 -2.12
CA ILE A 73 -14.86 -10.29 -0.92
C ILE A 73 -15.71 -9.08 -0.54
N LYS A 74 -16.97 -9.07 -0.94
CA LYS A 74 -17.88 -7.93 -0.68
C LYS A 74 -18.11 -7.67 0.80
N GLN A 75 -18.03 -8.71 1.63
CA GLN A 75 -18.27 -8.65 3.07
C GLN A 75 -17.24 -7.77 3.78
N ILE A 76 -15.97 -7.87 3.39
CA ILE A 76 -14.90 -7.09 4.04
C ILE A 76 -14.91 -5.61 3.63
N GLN A 77 -15.62 -5.22 2.56
CA GLN A 77 -15.62 -3.84 2.06
C GLN A 77 -16.17 -2.82 3.06
N ASN A 78 -16.92 -3.28 4.07
CA ASN A 78 -17.48 -2.45 5.13
C ASN A 78 -16.69 -2.54 6.44
N GLU A 79 -15.63 -3.34 6.49
CA GLU A 79 -14.79 -3.48 7.68
C GLU A 79 -13.97 -2.21 7.92
N GLU A 80 -13.77 -1.88 9.19
CA GLU A 80 -13.00 -0.71 9.61
C GLU A 80 -11.54 -0.78 9.13
N SER A 81 -11.00 -1.99 9.03
CA SER A 81 -9.65 -2.25 8.49
C SER A 81 -9.49 -1.72 7.06
N VAL A 82 -10.54 -1.79 6.24
CA VAL A 82 -10.52 -1.27 4.86
C VAL A 82 -10.42 0.25 4.85
N ILE A 83 -11.15 0.93 5.73
CA ILE A 83 -11.08 2.39 5.85
C ILE A 83 -9.69 2.80 6.34
N LEU A 84 -9.12 2.07 7.30
CA LEU A 84 -7.81 2.35 7.86
C LEU A 84 -6.73 2.38 6.76
N PHE A 85 -6.57 1.30 5.98
CA PHE A 85 -5.54 1.30 4.95
C PHE A 85 -5.84 2.31 3.83
N LEU A 86 -7.10 2.57 3.48
CA LEU A 86 -7.46 3.56 2.46
C LEU A 86 -7.08 4.99 2.84
N VAL A 87 -7.35 5.38 4.08
CA VAL A 87 -6.99 6.71 4.61
C VAL A 87 -5.48 6.83 4.67
N VAL A 88 -4.82 5.83 5.25
CA VAL A 88 -3.36 5.81 5.38
C VAL A 88 -2.67 5.89 4.00
N TRP A 89 -3.09 5.06 3.05
CA TRP A 89 -2.57 5.10 1.67
C TRP A 89 -2.82 6.46 1.03
N THR A 90 -4.00 7.04 1.19
CA THR A 90 -4.32 8.34 0.59
C THR A 90 -3.40 9.44 1.11
N VAL A 91 -3.19 9.53 2.42
CA VAL A 91 -2.29 10.54 3.02
C VAL A 91 -0.84 10.29 2.59
N THR A 92 -0.42 9.03 2.57
CA THR A 92 0.95 8.64 2.16
C THR A 92 1.20 9.03 0.70
N GLU A 93 0.25 8.78 -0.19
CA GLU A 93 0.38 9.10 -1.60
C GLU A 93 0.32 10.60 -1.87
N ILE A 94 -0.55 11.35 -1.18
CA ILE A 94 -0.61 12.80 -1.31
C ILE A 94 0.73 13.44 -0.93
N THR A 95 1.36 13.00 0.17
CA THR A 95 2.67 13.53 0.57
C THR A 95 3.79 13.12 -0.40
N ARG A 96 3.76 11.87 -0.88
CA ARG A 96 4.73 11.35 -1.87
C ARG A 96 4.69 12.13 -3.18
N TYR A 97 3.51 12.26 -3.79
CA TYR A 97 3.36 12.97 -5.06
C TYR A 97 3.60 14.46 -4.90
N SER A 98 3.16 15.09 -3.81
CA SER A 98 3.49 16.49 -3.53
C SER A 98 5.01 16.70 -3.51
N PHE A 99 5.76 15.83 -2.82
CA PHE A 99 7.22 15.91 -2.81
C PHE A 99 7.80 15.79 -4.22
N TYR A 100 7.35 14.83 -5.04
CA TYR A 100 7.87 14.66 -6.39
C TYR A 100 7.56 15.88 -7.27
N THR A 101 6.36 16.43 -7.20
CA THR A 101 5.98 17.64 -7.94
C THR A 101 6.85 18.84 -7.56
N PHE A 102 7.00 19.13 -6.27
CA PHE A 102 7.82 20.26 -5.81
C PHE A 102 9.31 20.06 -6.07
N ASN A 103 9.79 18.82 -6.04
CA ASN A 103 11.16 18.51 -6.41
C ASN A 103 11.42 18.73 -7.91
N LEU A 104 10.44 18.45 -8.79
CA LEU A 104 10.52 18.74 -10.23
C LEU A 104 10.49 20.25 -10.53
N LEU A 105 9.78 21.02 -9.71
CA LEU A 105 9.72 22.49 -9.83
C LEU A 105 10.95 23.20 -9.25
N ASN A 106 11.97 22.47 -8.79
CA ASN A 106 13.18 22.98 -8.11
C ASN A 106 12.89 23.86 -6.88
N HIS A 107 11.65 23.88 -6.40
CA HIS A 107 11.24 24.62 -5.22
C HIS A 107 10.53 23.66 -4.28
N LEU A 108 11.29 23.11 -3.32
CA LEU A 108 10.78 22.15 -2.35
C LEU A 108 10.52 22.83 -0.99
N PRO A 109 9.25 23.10 -0.64
CA PRO A 109 8.91 23.67 0.65
C PRO A 109 9.36 22.77 1.78
N TYR A 110 9.93 23.35 2.85
CA TYR A 110 10.39 22.60 4.03
C TYR A 110 9.29 21.72 4.62
N PHE A 111 8.06 22.23 4.69
CA PHE A 111 6.91 21.49 5.21
C PHE A 111 6.65 20.18 4.46
N ILE A 112 6.72 20.17 3.12
CA ILE A 112 6.47 18.96 2.32
C ILE A 112 7.59 17.93 2.51
N LYS A 113 8.84 18.41 2.59
CA LYS A 113 10.00 17.56 2.93
C LYS A 113 9.82 16.95 4.32
N TRP A 114 9.51 17.79 5.32
CA TRP A 114 9.30 17.36 6.70
C TRP A 114 8.14 16.36 6.82
N ALA A 115 7.00 16.62 6.17
CA ALA A 115 5.83 15.75 6.20
C ALA A 115 6.16 14.36 5.65
N ARG A 116 6.86 14.27 4.50
CA ARG A 116 7.29 12.99 3.91
C ARG A 116 8.14 12.17 4.88
N TYR A 117 9.08 12.82 5.58
CA TYR A 117 10.05 12.15 6.45
C TYR A 117 9.61 12.04 7.93
N ASN A 118 8.40 12.47 8.30
CA ASN A 118 7.86 12.24 9.64
C ASN A 118 6.55 11.46 9.62
N PHE A 119 5.67 11.70 8.64
CA PHE A 119 4.38 10.97 8.58
C PHE A 119 4.57 9.47 8.39
N PHE A 120 5.63 9.03 7.71
CA PHE A 120 5.88 7.59 7.53
C PHE A 120 6.02 6.84 8.87
N ILE A 121 6.45 7.51 9.95
CA ILE A 121 6.64 6.87 11.27
C ILE A 121 5.31 6.30 11.79
N ILE A 122 4.20 7.01 11.55
CA ILE A 122 2.86 6.61 12.01
C ILE A 122 2.10 5.90 10.88
N LEU A 123 2.14 6.46 9.67
CA LEU A 123 1.38 5.94 8.53
C LEU A 123 1.88 4.57 8.08
N TYR A 124 3.18 4.29 8.16
CA TYR A 124 3.71 3.02 7.68
C TYR A 124 3.25 1.83 8.53
N PRO A 125 3.39 1.84 9.88
CA PRO A 125 2.81 0.80 10.73
C PRO A 125 1.28 0.72 10.63
N ALA A 126 0.58 1.87 10.60
CA ALA A 126 -0.87 1.90 10.50
C ALA A 126 -1.39 1.28 9.19
N GLY A 127 -0.66 1.49 8.08
CA GLY A 127 -1.00 0.93 6.78
C GLY A 127 -0.85 -0.58 6.75
N VAL A 128 0.28 -1.09 7.26
CA VAL A 128 0.53 -2.53 7.36
C VAL A 128 -0.46 -3.20 8.32
N ALA A 129 -0.78 -2.56 9.45
CA ALA A 129 -1.81 -3.05 10.35
C ALA A 129 -3.18 -3.13 9.66
N GLY A 130 -3.58 -2.10 8.92
CA GLY A 130 -4.82 -2.10 8.13
C GLY A 130 -4.87 -3.22 7.10
N GLU A 131 -3.79 -3.42 6.34
CA GLU A 131 -3.69 -4.50 5.35
C GLU A 131 -3.78 -5.89 5.99
N LEU A 132 -3.00 -6.14 7.05
CA LEU A 132 -3.01 -7.42 7.76
C LEU A 132 -4.36 -7.72 8.41
N LEU A 133 -5.02 -6.72 9.01
CA LEU A 133 -6.35 -6.86 9.59
C LEU A 133 -7.39 -7.17 8.51
N THR A 134 -7.30 -6.53 7.34
CA THR A 134 -8.19 -6.84 6.21
C THR A 134 -7.97 -8.25 5.68
N ILE A 135 -6.72 -8.71 5.54
CA ILE A 135 -6.42 -10.10 5.13
C ILE A 135 -6.93 -11.09 6.18
N TYR A 136 -6.73 -10.81 7.47
CA TYR A 136 -7.21 -11.64 8.56
C TYR A 136 -8.75 -11.75 8.57
N ALA A 137 -9.45 -10.63 8.38
CA ALA A 137 -10.90 -10.60 8.24
C ALA A 137 -11.39 -11.37 6.99
N ALA A 138 -10.58 -11.44 5.93
CA ALA A 138 -10.88 -12.19 4.71
C ALA A 138 -10.74 -13.71 4.87
N LEU A 139 -9.83 -14.20 5.73
CA LEU A 139 -9.57 -15.64 5.94
C LEU A 139 -10.81 -16.51 6.17
N PRO A 140 -11.75 -16.19 7.07
CA PRO A 140 -12.94 -17.02 7.30
C PRO A 140 -13.85 -17.08 6.07
N TYR A 141 -13.93 -16.01 5.28
CA TYR A 141 -14.72 -15.99 4.05
C TYR A 141 -14.07 -16.84 2.96
N VAL A 142 -12.75 -16.75 2.81
CA VAL A 142 -11.99 -17.57 1.85
C VAL A 142 -12.13 -19.06 2.19
N LYS A 143 -11.98 -19.42 3.47
CA LYS A 143 -12.12 -20.82 3.93
C LYS A 143 -13.53 -21.39 3.66
N LYS A 144 -14.58 -20.58 3.85
CA LYS A 144 -15.97 -21.00 3.62
C LYS A 144 -16.32 -21.13 2.14
N THR A 145 -15.82 -20.20 1.32
CA THR A 145 -16.19 -20.13 -0.10
C THR A 145 -15.28 -20.95 -1.01
N GLY A 146 -14.06 -21.27 -0.56
CA GLY A 146 -13.05 -21.93 -1.39
C GLY A 146 -12.60 -21.09 -2.59
N MET A 147 -12.83 -19.77 -2.55
CA MET A 147 -12.52 -18.88 -3.68
C MET A 147 -11.04 -18.92 -4.02
N PHE A 148 -10.75 -19.05 -5.32
CA PHE A 148 -9.39 -19.18 -5.88
C PHE A 148 -8.62 -20.43 -5.45
N SER A 149 -9.24 -21.40 -4.77
CA SER A 149 -8.60 -22.68 -4.44
C SER A 149 -8.84 -23.70 -5.58
N LEU A 150 -7.76 -24.22 -6.16
CA LEU A 150 -7.77 -25.32 -7.11
C LEU A 150 -7.61 -26.63 -6.33
N ARG A 151 -8.67 -27.43 -6.26
CA ARG A 151 -8.66 -28.76 -5.65
C ARG A 151 -8.56 -29.84 -6.72
N LEU A 152 -7.96 -30.97 -6.36
CA LEU A 152 -7.92 -32.15 -7.21
C LEU A 152 -9.32 -32.77 -7.37
N PRO A 153 -9.60 -33.44 -8.52
CA PRO A 153 -8.72 -33.62 -9.67
C PRO A 153 -8.80 -32.43 -10.66
N ASN A 154 -7.63 -31.91 -11.06
CA ASN A 154 -7.49 -30.88 -12.10
C ASN A 154 -6.52 -31.40 -13.19
N LYS A 155 -6.68 -30.96 -14.44
CA LYS A 155 -5.89 -31.40 -15.62
C LYS A 155 -4.36 -31.27 -15.44
N TYR A 156 -3.94 -30.36 -14.57
CA TYR A 156 -2.53 -30.08 -14.28
C TYR A 156 -2.00 -30.77 -13.01
N ASN A 157 -2.82 -31.54 -12.29
CA ASN A 157 -2.48 -32.21 -11.03
C ASN A 157 -1.88 -31.29 -9.93
N VAL A 158 -2.22 -30.00 -9.96
CA VAL A 158 -1.79 -29.01 -8.96
C VAL A 158 -2.94 -28.71 -8.01
N SER A 159 -2.66 -28.82 -6.70
CA SER A 159 -3.53 -28.30 -5.64
C SER A 159 -3.01 -26.94 -5.19
N PHE A 160 -3.86 -25.91 -5.26
CA PHE A 160 -3.56 -24.57 -4.75
C PHE A 160 -4.67 -24.15 -3.82
N ASP A 161 -4.34 -23.79 -2.58
CA ASP A 161 -5.33 -23.33 -1.63
C ASP A 161 -5.04 -21.87 -1.27
N TYR A 162 -5.96 -21.00 -1.68
CA TYR A 162 -5.86 -19.56 -1.47
C TYR A 162 -5.80 -19.21 0.02
N TYR A 163 -6.41 -20.01 0.91
CA TYR A 163 -6.35 -19.79 2.35
C TYR A 163 -4.92 -19.85 2.88
N TYR A 164 -4.15 -20.89 2.51
CA TYR A 164 -2.75 -21.03 2.93
C TYR A 164 -1.86 -19.99 2.27
N PHE A 165 -2.14 -19.62 1.01
CA PHE A 165 -1.45 -18.52 0.35
C PHE A 165 -1.58 -17.20 1.13
N LEU A 166 -2.79 -16.84 1.61
CA LEU A 166 -2.99 -15.65 2.42
C LEU A 166 -2.20 -15.67 3.73
N ILE A 167 -2.10 -16.84 4.38
CA ILE A 167 -1.29 -17.00 5.59
C ILE A 167 0.20 -16.75 5.28
N VAL A 168 0.73 -17.32 4.19
CA VAL A 168 2.11 -17.07 3.76
C VAL A 168 2.35 -15.59 3.46
N VAL A 169 1.40 -14.93 2.79
CA VAL A 169 1.47 -13.48 2.55
C VAL A 169 1.54 -12.72 3.87
N MET A 170 0.70 -13.02 4.86
CA MET A 170 0.76 -12.37 6.18
C MET A 170 2.12 -12.57 6.85
N PHE A 171 2.69 -13.78 6.80
CA PHE A 171 4.03 -14.03 7.34
C PHE A 171 5.13 -13.26 6.60
N SER A 172 4.99 -13.04 5.29
CA SER A 172 5.97 -12.26 4.51
C SER A 172 6.11 -10.81 4.97
N TYR A 173 5.10 -10.23 5.64
CA TYR A 173 5.19 -8.89 6.21
C TYR A 173 6.21 -8.82 7.37
N VAL A 174 6.44 -9.92 8.10
CA VAL A 174 7.36 -9.95 9.26
C VAL A 174 8.81 -9.60 8.87
N PRO A 175 9.42 -10.22 7.83
CA PRO A 175 10.75 -9.82 7.40
C PRO A 175 10.76 -8.53 6.55
N LEU A 176 9.74 -8.29 5.73
CA LEU A 176 9.72 -7.16 4.79
C LEU A 176 9.49 -5.82 5.49
N PHE A 177 8.64 -5.78 6.53
CA PHE A 177 8.28 -4.54 7.21
C PHE A 177 9.49 -3.88 7.91
N PRO A 178 10.27 -4.57 8.78
CA PRO A 178 11.41 -3.95 9.46
C PRO A 178 12.46 -3.47 8.46
N GLN A 179 12.76 -4.26 7.43
CA GLN A 179 13.79 -3.91 6.44
C GLN A 179 13.46 -2.58 5.73
N LEU A 180 12.23 -2.43 5.25
CA LEU A 180 11.78 -1.21 4.59
C LEU A 180 11.65 -0.03 5.56
N TYR A 181 11.18 -0.29 6.78
CA TYR A 181 11.03 0.73 7.82
C TYR A 181 12.38 1.31 8.26
N PHE A 182 13.37 0.45 8.54
CA PHE A 182 14.73 0.90 8.88
C PHE A 182 15.40 1.63 7.72
N HIS A 183 15.15 1.22 6.48
CA HIS A 183 15.63 1.95 5.31
C HIS A 183 15.10 3.39 5.27
N MET A 184 13.79 3.59 5.52
CA MET A 184 13.18 4.92 5.60
C MET A 184 13.73 5.76 6.77
N LEU A 185 14.00 5.15 7.92
CA LEU A 185 14.65 5.83 9.05
C LEU A 185 16.08 6.29 8.73
N ARG A 186 16.84 5.49 7.96
CA ARG A 186 18.16 5.89 7.48
C ARG A 186 18.05 7.05 6.48
N GLN A 187 17.09 7.01 5.57
CA GLN A 187 16.84 8.11 4.63
C GLN A 187 16.44 9.41 5.36
N ARG A 188 15.61 9.31 6.41
CA ARG A 188 15.24 10.45 7.25
C ARG A 188 16.47 11.11 7.88
N ARG A 189 17.35 10.32 8.50
CA ARG A 189 18.59 10.85 9.12
C ARG A 189 19.46 11.58 8.10
N ARG A 190 19.66 10.99 6.92
CA ARG A 190 20.44 11.59 5.84
C ARG A 190 19.86 12.93 5.36
N VAL A 191 18.55 13.01 5.16
CA VAL A 191 17.92 14.18 4.52
C VAL A 191 17.54 15.29 5.50
N LEU A 192 17.13 14.95 6.73
CA LEU A 192 16.68 15.95 7.72
C LEU A 192 17.76 16.33 8.73
N HIS A 193 18.64 15.40 9.12
CA HIS A 193 19.66 15.67 10.15
C HIS A 193 21.06 15.85 9.56
N GLY A 194 21.22 15.66 8.25
CA GLY A 194 22.48 15.94 7.55
C GLY A 194 23.67 15.22 8.17
N GLU A 195 23.50 13.98 8.66
CA GLU A 195 24.63 13.19 9.16
C GLU A 195 25.69 13.06 8.06
N VAL A 196 26.72 13.90 8.21
CA VAL A 196 28.08 13.73 7.73
C VAL A 196 28.41 12.26 7.93
N ILE A 197 28.64 11.56 6.84
CA ILE A 197 29.29 10.26 6.89
C ILE A 197 30.63 10.56 7.55
N VAL A 198 30.75 10.27 8.85
CA VAL A 198 32.06 10.11 9.47
C VAL A 198 32.61 8.90 8.73
N GLU A 199 33.44 9.15 7.72
CA GLU A 199 34.37 8.15 7.21
C GLU A 199 35.01 7.54 8.45
N LYS A 200 34.82 6.23 8.61
CA LYS A 200 35.71 5.46 9.47
C LYS A 200 37.06 5.54 8.76
N ASP A 201 37.86 6.53 9.14
CA ASP A 201 39.30 6.47 8.97
C ASP A 201 39.78 5.28 9.81
N ASP A 202 40.32 4.29 9.09
CA ASP A 202 41.23 3.20 9.46
C ASP A 202 41.07 2.48 10.82
#